data_AF-A0A0P7XJK6-F1
#
_entry.id   AF-A0A0P7XJK6-F1
#
_cell.length_a   1.000
_cell.length_b   1.000
_cell.length_c   1.000
_cell.angle_alpha   90.00
_cell.angle_beta   90.00
_cell.angle_gamma   90.00
#
_symmetry.space_group_name_H-M   'P 1'
#
loop_
_entity.id
_entity.type
_entity.pdbx_description
1 polymer ?
#
loop_
_entity_poly.entity_id
_entity_poly.type
_entity_poly.pdbx_seq_one_letter_code
_entity_poly.pdbx_strand_id
1 'polypeptide(L)'
;MKKRHLLGIGLMLLFSTQVKAQDPVIENIIKEAEENSQLRYLGHELLDGIGPRLVGSPQMQKAHDWAVAQFEAWGIEGKNEQWGEWRGWERGITHIDMVEPWVRSLSGTQLAWSPPSPEGGAMGEVIAIPKLEEGQSFEDWLPSVKGKYVMISTPQVTGRPDYNWEEWSTEESFSKMKEERDEMQAEWELRISQTGHGRREL
;
A
#
# COMPACT_ATOMS: atom_id res chain seq x y z
N MET A 1 -31.65 3.33 78.59
CA MET A 1 -30.43 3.53 77.78
C MET A 1 -30.46 2.61 76.57
N LYS A 2 -30.93 3.08 75.41
CA LYS A 2 -30.82 2.41 74.09
C LYS A 2 -31.34 3.43 73.05
N LYS A 3 -30.63 3.57 71.92
CA LYS A 3 -30.90 4.36 70.69
C LYS A 3 -29.86 5.45 70.39
N ARG A 4 -28.69 5.07 69.83
CA ARG A 4 -27.77 6.03 69.15
C ARG A 4 -26.84 5.36 68.10
N HIS A 5 -27.29 4.38 67.32
CA HIS A 5 -26.45 3.84 66.23
C HIS A 5 -27.27 3.57 64.98
N LEU A 6 -27.78 4.62 64.32
CA LEU A 6 -28.38 4.46 62.98
C LEU A 6 -28.30 5.71 62.10
N LEU A 7 -27.56 6.75 62.50
CA LEU A 7 -27.39 7.98 61.70
C LEU A 7 -25.99 8.13 61.05
N GLY A 8 -25.11 7.13 61.18
CA GLY A 8 -23.72 7.24 60.73
C GLY A 8 -23.42 6.75 59.31
N ILE A 9 -24.34 6.01 58.67
CA ILE A 9 -24.01 5.31 57.41
C ILE A 9 -24.54 6.06 56.16
N GLY A 10 -25.48 6.99 56.32
CA GLY A 10 -26.06 7.74 55.19
C GLY A 10 -25.20 8.90 54.67
N LEU A 11 -24.17 9.34 55.40
CA LEU A 11 -23.36 10.52 55.05
C LEU A 11 -21.93 10.17 54.59
N MET A 12 -21.68 8.92 54.21
CA MET A 12 -20.38 8.46 53.73
C MET A 12 -20.45 7.90 52.29
N LEU A 13 -21.50 8.26 51.55
CA LEU A 13 -21.70 7.85 50.14
C LEU A 13 -21.90 9.03 49.17
N LEU A 14 -21.71 10.28 49.61
CA LEU A 14 -21.91 11.47 48.78
C LEU A 14 -20.64 12.20 48.36
N PHE A 15 -19.45 11.65 48.64
CA PHE A 15 -18.20 12.19 48.14
C PHE A 15 -17.38 11.11 47.45
N SER A 16 -17.89 10.58 46.35
CA SER A 16 -17.02 10.07 45.29
C SER A 16 -16.40 11.27 44.60
N THR A 17 -15.34 11.85 45.18
CA THR A 17 -14.49 12.81 44.47
C THR A 17 -13.82 12.06 43.33
N GLN A 18 -14.38 12.16 42.13
CA GLN A 18 -13.68 11.81 40.91
C GLN A 18 -12.57 12.84 40.72
N VAL A 19 -11.40 12.59 41.32
CA VAL A 19 -10.19 13.36 41.05
C VAL A 19 -9.75 13.00 39.64
N LYS A 20 -10.18 13.79 38.65
CA LYS A 20 -9.55 13.78 37.34
C LYS A 20 -8.25 14.55 37.44
N ALA A 21 -7.17 13.84 37.69
CA ALA A 21 -5.81 14.37 37.64
C ALA A 21 -5.36 14.53 36.17
N GLN A 22 -6.10 15.28 35.35
CA GLN A 22 -5.57 15.73 34.07
C GLN A 22 -4.74 16.99 34.33
N ASP A 23 -3.46 16.94 33.96
CA ASP A 23 -2.56 18.09 33.98
C ASP A 23 -3.13 19.21 33.10
N PRO A 24 -3.23 20.47 33.56
CA PRO A 24 -3.67 21.60 32.74
C PRO A 24 -2.97 21.73 31.38
N VAL A 25 -1.72 21.25 31.28
CA VAL A 25 -0.98 21.18 30.00
C VAL A 25 -1.65 20.20 29.04
N ILE A 26 -2.08 19.02 29.53
CA ILE A 26 -2.77 18.01 28.72
C ILE A 26 -4.11 18.54 28.23
N GLU A 27 -4.88 19.22 29.08
CA GLU A 27 -6.15 19.84 28.68
C GLU A 27 -5.95 20.89 27.59
N ASN A 28 -4.91 21.72 27.71
CA ASN A 28 -4.60 22.72 26.68
C ASN A 28 -4.16 22.09 25.35
N ILE A 29 -3.39 20.99 25.36
CA ILE A 29 -3.01 20.27 24.14
C ILE A 29 -4.25 19.69 23.45
N ILE A 30 -5.16 19.07 24.22
CA ILE A 30 -6.42 18.52 23.68
C ILE A 30 -7.26 19.65 23.07
N LYS A 31 -7.42 20.76 23.81
CA LYS A 31 -8.18 21.92 23.34
C LYS A 31 -7.60 22.49 22.04
N GLU A 32 -6.28 22.62 21.93
CA GLU A 32 -5.62 23.08 20.71
C GLU A 32 -5.90 22.14 19.52
N ALA A 33 -5.84 20.83 19.75
CA ALA A 33 -6.12 19.83 18.72
C ALA A 33 -7.59 19.82 18.26
N GLU A 34 -8.54 20.12 19.15
CA GLU A 34 -9.98 20.10 18.86
C GLU A 34 -10.51 21.43 18.32
N GLU A 35 -10.06 22.57 18.88
CA GLU A 35 -10.62 23.90 18.56
C GLU A 35 -9.77 24.69 17.55
N ASN A 36 -8.46 24.46 17.49
CA ASN A 36 -7.53 25.22 16.64
C ASN A 36 -6.77 24.35 15.62
N SER A 37 -7.31 23.17 15.31
CA SER A 37 -6.66 22.18 14.47
C SER A 37 -6.21 22.72 13.10
N GLN A 38 -4.90 22.65 12.83
CA GLN A 38 -4.32 22.96 11.52
C GLN A 38 -4.26 21.76 10.58
N LEU A 39 -4.71 20.57 11.02
CA LEU A 39 -4.55 19.30 10.31
C LEU A 39 -5.05 19.35 8.87
N ARG A 40 -6.23 19.94 8.64
CA ARG A 40 -6.82 20.02 7.31
C ARG A 40 -5.98 20.85 6.35
N TYR A 41 -5.45 21.98 6.82
CA TYR A 41 -4.67 22.89 5.99
C TYR A 41 -3.29 22.29 5.67
N LEU A 42 -2.56 21.87 6.71
CA LEU A 42 -1.24 21.25 6.55
C LEU A 42 -1.32 19.95 5.74
N GLY A 43 -2.38 19.16 5.96
CA GLY A 43 -2.67 17.96 5.20
C GLY A 43 -2.89 18.27 3.71
N HIS A 44 -3.68 19.30 3.38
CA HIS A 44 -3.90 19.71 1.99
C HIS A 44 -2.61 20.13 1.30
N GLU A 45 -1.78 20.96 1.94
CA GLU A 45 -0.50 21.40 1.37
C GLU A 45 0.42 20.20 1.08
N LEU A 46 0.52 19.25 2.01
CA LEU A 46 1.38 18.08 1.83
C LEU A 46 0.82 17.07 0.82
N LEU A 47 -0.49 16.77 0.88
CA LEU A 47 -1.10 15.67 0.12
C LEU A 47 -1.51 16.10 -1.29
N ASP A 48 -2.11 17.27 -1.43
CA ASP A 48 -2.65 17.75 -2.71
C ASP A 48 -1.70 18.77 -3.36
N GLY A 49 -1.06 19.63 -2.56
CA GLY A 49 -0.11 20.63 -3.05
C GLY A 49 1.21 20.00 -3.51
N ILE A 50 1.89 19.28 -2.62
CA ILE A 50 3.18 18.65 -2.91
C ILE A 50 3.00 17.29 -3.58
N GLY A 51 2.04 16.48 -3.12
CA GLY A 51 1.74 15.19 -3.71
C GLY A 51 2.64 14.04 -3.24
N PRO A 52 2.79 12.97 -4.05
CA PRO A 52 3.62 11.80 -3.72
C PRO A 52 5.11 12.14 -3.55
N ARG A 53 5.73 11.64 -2.48
CA ARG A 53 7.06 12.06 -2.01
C ARG A 53 8.01 10.87 -1.83
N LEU A 54 8.22 10.06 -2.89
CA LEU A 54 9.10 8.90 -2.78
C LEU A 54 10.52 9.34 -2.35
N VAL A 55 11.20 8.48 -1.59
CA VAL A 55 12.58 8.75 -1.15
C VAL A 55 13.47 9.07 -2.35
N GLY A 56 14.14 10.24 -2.30
CA GLY A 56 15.01 10.73 -3.36
C GLY A 56 14.31 11.41 -4.54
N SER A 57 12.98 11.59 -4.49
CA SER A 57 12.24 12.35 -5.50
C SER A 57 12.35 13.87 -5.29
N PRO A 58 12.13 14.70 -6.34
CA PRO A 58 12.05 16.15 -6.19
C PRO A 58 10.97 16.61 -5.19
N GLN A 59 9.85 15.88 -5.11
CA GLN A 59 8.73 16.17 -4.23
C GLN A 59 9.09 15.93 -2.75
N MET A 60 10.00 14.99 -2.47
CA MET A 60 10.55 14.84 -1.12
C MET A 60 11.31 16.08 -0.69
N GLN A 61 12.18 16.62 -1.56
CA GLN A 61 12.91 17.86 -1.26
C GLN A 61 11.96 19.04 -1.07
N LYS A 62 10.95 19.18 -1.93
CA LYS A 62 9.91 20.22 -1.76
C LYS A 62 9.19 20.12 -0.41
N ALA A 63 8.91 18.91 0.07
CA ALA A 63 8.29 18.71 1.38
C ALA A 63 9.21 19.06 2.54
N HIS A 64 10.49 18.75 2.42
CA HIS A 64 11.50 19.15 3.40
C HIS A 64 11.60 20.67 3.50
N ASP A 65 11.73 21.35 2.36
CA ASP A 65 11.81 22.82 2.31
C ASP A 65 10.53 23.48 2.83
N TRP A 66 9.36 22.91 2.48
CA TRP A 66 8.08 23.35 3.03
C TRP A 66 8.02 23.21 4.56
N ALA A 67 8.49 22.09 5.12
CA ALA A 67 8.44 21.86 6.56
C ALA A 67 9.34 22.85 7.33
N VAL A 68 10.54 23.12 6.80
CA VAL A 68 11.44 24.14 7.37
C VAL A 68 10.76 25.52 7.35
N ALA A 69 10.12 25.90 6.24
CA ALA A 69 9.39 27.17 6.15
C ALA A 69 8.19 27.25 7.11
N GLN A 70 7.45 26.15 7.33
CA GLN A 70 6.36 26.12 8.32
C GLN A 70 6.88 26.32 9.74
N PHE A 71 7.98 25.67 10.10
CA PHE A 71 8.61 25.90 11.41
C PHE A 71 9.08 27.33 11.59
N GLU A 72 9.72 27.92 10.58
CA GLU A 72 10.12 29.33 10.63
C GLU A 72 8.91 30.26 10.82
N ALA A 73 7.81 30.02 10.11
CA ALA A 73 6.57 30.79 10.26
C ALA A 73 5.95 30.69 11.67
N TRP A 74 6.16 29.58 12.36
CA TRP A 74 5.77 29.39 13.76
C TRP A 74 6.80 29.89 14.77
N GLY A 75 7.93 30.45 14.31
CA GLY A 75 9.02 30.89 15.16
C GLY A 75 9.84 29.74 15.77
N ILE A 76 9.83 28.57 15.13
CA ILE A 76 10.57 27.36 15.53
C ILE A 76 11.81 27.23 14.64
N GLU A 77 12.97 27.01 15.23
CA GLU A 77 14.20 26.74 14.47
C GLU A 77 14.14 25.33 13.84
N GLY A 78 14.19 25.26 12.51
CA GLY A 78 14.19 24.03 11.74
C GLY A 78 15.26 24.03 10.65
N LYS A 79 15.82 22.87 10.34
CA LYS A 79 16.75 22.69 9.23
C LYS A 79 16.61 21.32 8.60
N ASN A 80 16.98 21.24 7.33
CA ASN A 80 17.15 19.97 6.63
C ASN A 80 18.51 19.37 6.99
N GLU A 81 18.50 18.10 7.39
CA GLU A 81 19.71 17.33 7.65
C GLU A 81 19.93 16.34 6.51
N GLN A 82 21.11 16.39 5.90
CA GLN A 82 21.47 15.43 4.86
C GLN A 82 21.79 14.09 5.53
N TRP A 83 21.00 13.08 5.20
CA TRP A 83 21.27 11.70 5.60
C TRP A 83 21.53 10.89 4.34
N GLY A 84 22.80 10.58 4.05
CA GLY A 84 23.21 9.74 2.93
C GLY A 84 23.00 10.32 1.53
N GLU A 85 23.40 9.54 0.53
CA GLU A 85 23.24 9.84 -0.90
C GLU A 85 22.80 8.58 -1.64
N TRP A 86 21.68 8.66 -2.36
CA TRP A 86 21.16 7.57 -3.17
C TRP A 86 20.71 8.09 -4.52
N ARG A 87 20.59 7.18 -5.49
CA ARG A 87 19.93 7.51 -6.75
C ARG A 87 18.47 7.85 -6.46
N GLY A 88 18.03 9.02 -6.93
CA GLY A 88 16.61 9.34 -6.98
C GLY A 88 15.89 8.53 -8.05
N TRP A 89 14.59 8.33 -7.85
CA TRP A 89 13.72 7.76 -8.87
C TRP A 89 12.40 8.51 -8.85
N GLU A 90 11.95 8.91 -10.02
CA GLU A 90 10.64 9.52 -10.23
C GLU A 90 9.91 8.70 -11.28
N ARG A 91 8.66 8.35 -10.98
CA ARG A 91 7.83 7.59 -11.90
C ARG A 91 7.45 8.49 -13.08
N GLY A 92 7.77 8.04 -14.28
CA GLY A 92 7.30 8.67 -15.51
C GLY A 92 5.87 8.28 -15.87
N ILE A 93 5.49 8.61 -17.10
CA ILE A 93 4.24 8.14 -17.69
C ILE A 93 4.35 6.64 -17.96
N THR A 94 3.32 5.89 -17.61
CA THR A 94 3.18 4.48 -18.02
C THR A 94 2.05 4.38 -19.03
N HIS A 95 2.34 3.77 -20.17
CA HIS A 95 1.35 3.48 -21.21
C HIS A 95 1.56 2.06 -21.70
N ILE A 96 0.48 1.28 -21.75
CA ILE A 96 0.52 -0.13 -22.12
C ILE A 96 -0.68 -0.41 -23.03
N ASP A 97 -0.41 -0.84 -24.25
CA ASP A 97 -1.42 -1.32 -25.17
C ASP A 97 -1.16 -2.79 -25.51
N MET A 98 -2.21 -3.60 -25.42
CA MET A 98 -2.25 -4.88 -26.10
C MET A 98 -2.57 -4.60 -27.57
N VAL A 99 -1.70 -4.99 -28.49
CA VAL A 99 -1.89 -4.77 -29.94
C VAL A 99 -2.49 -5.98 -30.65
N GLU A 100 -2.29 -7.17 -30.10
CA GLU A 100 -2.82 -8.44 -30.59
C GLU A 100 -3.36 -9.28 -29.42
N PRO A 101 -4.40 -10.11 -29.64
CA PRO A 101 -5.14 -10.32 -30.89
C PRO A 101 -6.08 -9.17 -31.28
N TRP A 102 -6.31 -8.20 -30.40
CA TRP A 102 -7.03 -6.96 -30.69
C TRP A 102 -6.43 -5.81 -29.91
N VAL A 103 -6.62 -4.59 -30.42
CA VAL A 103 -6.09 -3.39 -29.78
C VAL A 103 -6.90 -3.06 -28.53
N ARG A 104 -6.23 -2.99 -27.38
CA ARG A 104 -6.82 -2.56 -26.10
C ARG A 104 -5.77 -1.92 -25.20
N SER A 105 -6.06 -0.72 -24.71
CA SER A 105 -5.27 -0.12 -23.64
C SER A 105 -5.45 -0.87 -22.33
N LEU A 106 -4.32 -1.20 -21.70
CA LEU A 106 -4.24 -1.91 -20.45
C LEU A 106 -3.98 -0.92 -19.31
N SER A 107 -4.68 -1.11 -18.20
CA SER A 107 -4.36 -0.39 -16.97
C SER A 107 -3.18 -1.07 -16.29
N GLY A 108 -2.13 -0.29 -16.04
CA GLY A 108 -0.94 -0.78 -15.38
C GLY A 108 -0.06 0.37 -14.94
N THR A 109 0.91 0.06 -14.09
CA THR A 109 1.85 1.05 -13.59
C THR A 109 3.22 0.43 -13.42
N GLN A 110 4.26 1.22 -13.69
CA GLN A 110 5.63 0.80 -13.48
C GLN A 110 5.89 0.47 -12.00
N LEU A 111 6.64 -0.60 -11.69
CA LEU A 111 7.09 -0.83 -10.32
C LEU A 111 8.12 0.23 -9.92
N ALA A 112 8.15 0.57 -8.63
CA ALA A 112 9.16 1.50 -8.13
C ALA A 112 10.56 0.95 -8.43
N TRP A 113 11.48 1.84 -8.84
CA TRP A 113 12.86 1.50 -9.20
C TRP A 113 13.06 0.70 -10.49
N SER A 114 12.01 0.47 -11.28
CA SER A 114 12.20 -0.12 -12.62
C SER A 114 12.91 0.86 -13.56
N PRO A 115 13.73 0.35 -14.49
CA PRO A 115 14.32 1.17 -15.55
C PRO A 115 13.24 1.71 -16.50
N PRO A 116 13.49 2.85 -17.17
CA PRO A 116 12.60 3.34 -18.21
C PRO A 116 12.59 2.40 -19.42
N SER A 117 11.53 2.47 -20.23
CA SER A 117 11.52 1.83 -21.55
C SER A 117 12.49 2.55 -22.50
N PRO A 118 12.97 1.87 -23.56
CA PRO A 118 13.66 2.54 -24.66
C PRO A 118 12.83 3.69 -25.26
N GLU A 119 13.51 4.57 -25.98
CA GLU A 119 12.84 5.61 -26.78
C GLU A 119 11.87 4.98 -27.78
N GLY A 120 10.63 5.47 -27.82
CA GLY A 120 9.55 4.88 -28.63
C GLY A 120 8.82 3.69 -27.98
N GLY A 121 9.24 3.26 -26.78
CA GLY A 121 8.66 2.14 -26.07
C GLY A 121 9.30 0.79 -26.45
N ALA A 122 8.72 -0.28 -25.91
CA ALA A 122 9.09 -1.64 -26.26
C ALA A 122 7.84 -2.43 -26.64
N MET A 123 7.99 -3.38 -27.56
CA MET A 123 6.95 -4.29 -27.99
C MET A 123 7.52 -5.71 -27.97
N GLY A 124 6.71 -6.66 -27.52
CA GLY A 124 7.13 -8.04 -27.36
C GLY A 124 5.94 -8.92 -27.01
N GLU A 125 6.08 -10.20 -27.31
CA GLU A 125 5.09 -11.20 -26.91
C GLU A 125 5.08 -11.36 -25.39
N VAL A 126 3.96 -11.82 -24.86
CA VAL A 126 3.83 -12.19 -23.46
C VAL A 126 4.12 -13.67 -23.31
N ILE A 127 4.96 -14.05 -22.34
CA ILE A 127 5.26 -15.44 -22.00
C ILE A 127 5.04 -15.68 -20.51
N ALA A 128 4.37 -16.77 -20.17
CA ALA A 128 4.19 -17.20 -18.78
C ALA A 128 5.34 -18.11 -18.34
N ILE A 129 5.62 -18.13 -17.04
CA ILE A 129 6.52 -19.14 -16.46
C ILE A 129 5.93 -20.54 -16.74
N PRO A 130 6.70 -21.46 -17.34
CA PRO A 130 6.20 -22.77 -17.72
C PRO A 130 6.00 -23.66 -16.50
N LYS A 131 5.19 -24.71 -16.69
CA LYS A 131 5.28 -25.90 -15.84
C LYS A 131 6.47 -26.70 -16.32
N LEU A 132 7.49 -26.83 -15.48
CA LEU A 132 8.69 -27.60 -15.82
C LEU A 132 8.37 -29.09 -15.75
N GLU A 133 8.73 -29.83 -16.80
CA GLU A 133 8.63 -31.28 -16.83
C GLU A 133 9.75 -31.93 -15.99
N GLU A 134 9.60 -33.23 -15.70
CA GLU A 134 10.60 -33.98 -14.95
C GLU A 134 11.95 -33.96 -15.68
N GLY A 135 12.99 -33.49 -14.99
CA GLY A 135 14.34 -33.36 -15.55
C GLY A 135 14.60 -32.06 -16.31
N GLN A 136 13.60 -31.19 -16.51
CA GLN A 136 13.80 -29.86 -17.08
C GLN A 136 14.17 -28.85 -15.98
N SER A 137 15.18 -28.02 -16.25
CA SER A 137 15.57 -26.93 -15.37
C SER A 137 14.93 -25.60 -15.79
N PHE A 138 14.83 -24.65 -14.87
CA PHE A 138 14.35 -23.30 -15.17
C PHE A 138 15.29 -22.58 -16.14
N GLU A 139 16.58 -22.87 -16.02
CA GLU A 139 17.67 -22.35 -16.86
C GLU A 139 17.49 -22.73 -18.33
N ASP A 140 16.94 -23.92 -18.61
CA ASP A 140 16.66 -24.38 -19.98
C ASP A 140 15.59 -23.50 -20.67
N TRP A 141 14.69 -22.89 -19.88
CA TRP A 141 13.63 -22.03 -20.39
C TRP A 141 14.06 -20.58 -20.58
N LEU A 142 15.06 -20.09 -19.82
CA LEU A 142 15.51 -18.69 -19.87
C LEU A 142 15.84 -18.16 -21.28
N PRO A 143 16.45 -18.93 -22.21
CA PRO A 143 16.69 -18.45 -23.57
C PRO A 143 15.41 -18.05 -24.34
N SER A 144 14.25 -18.61 -23.98
CA SER A 144 12.97 -18.35 -24.64
C SER A 144 12.37 -16.97 -24.32
N VAL A 145 12.82 -16.32 -23.24
CA VAL A 145 12.25 -15.04 -22.78
C VAL A 145 12.83 -13.83 -23.50
N LYS A 146 13.86 -14.01 -24.33
CA LYS A 146 14.56 -12.90 -25.00
C LYS A 146 13.58 -12.11 -25.87
N GLY A 147 13.40 -10.83 -25.53
CA GLY A 147 12.51 -9.91 -26.24
C GLY A 147 11.02 -10.07 -25.89
N LYS A 148 10.68 -10.79 -24.82
CA LYS A 148 9.31 -11.03 -24.37
C LYS A 148 9.04 -10.41 -23.00
N TYR A 149 7.78 -10.17 -22.69
CA TYR A 149 7.30 -9.79 -21.37
C TYR A 149 6.95 -11.03 -20.57
N VAL A 150 7.61 -11.23 -19.44
CA VAL A 150 7.39 -12.41 -18.58
C VAL A 150 6.28 -12.16 -17.57
N MET A 151 5.26 -13.01 -17.57
CA MET A 151 4.17 -12.99 -16.60
C MET A 151 4.47 -13.92 -15.43
N ILE A 152 4.69 -13.31 -14.26
CA ILE A 152 5.05 -14.00 -13.01
C ILE A 152 3.85 -14.22 -12.08
N SER A 153 2.68 -13.69 -12.42
CA SER A 153 1.46 -13.80 -11.62
C SER A 153 0.47 -14.79 -12.22
N THR A 154 -0.24 -15.51 -11.35
CA THR A 154 -1.29 -16.45 -11.73
C THR A 154 -2.32 -15.73 -12.60
N PRO A 155 -2.63 -16.23 -13.81
CA PRO A 155 -3.71 -15.69 -14.62
C PRO A 155 -5.02 -15.91 -13.87
N GLN A 156 -5.76 -14.87 -13.52
CA GLN A 156 -7.00 -15.04 -12.75
C GLN A 156 -8.11 -15.60 -13.66
N VAL A 157 -8.88 -16.58 -13.16
CA VAL A 157 -10.02 -17.18 -13.89
C VAL A 157 -11.09 -16.13 -14.18
N THR A 158 -11.22 -15.14 -13.29
CA THR A 158 -12.20 -14.08 -13.37
C THR A 158 -11.64 -12.77 -12.84
N GLY A 159 -12.05 -11.66 -13.46
CA GLY A 159 -11.82 -10.31 -12.92
C GLY A 159 -12.89 -9.85 -11.94
N ARG A 160 -13.85 -10.72 -11.57
CA ARG A 160 -14.95 -10.39 -10.66
C ARG A 160 -14.63 -10.87 -9.24
N PRO A 161 -14.92 -10.06 -8.21
CA PRO A 161 -14.78 -10.48 -6.82
C PRO A 161 -15.86 -11.48 -6.41
N ASP A 162 -15.61 -12.23 -5.32
CA ASP A 162 -16.48 -13.32 -4.86
C ASP A 162 -17.92 -12.88 -4.57
N TYR A 163 -18.12 -11.69 -3.98
CA TYR A 163 -19.47 -11.16 -3.74
C TYR A 163 -20.30 -11.03 -5.03
N ASN A 164 -19.66 -10.79 -6.18
CA ASN A 164 -20.35 -10.67 -7.45
C ASN A 164 -20.80 -12.04 -7.97
N TRP A 165 -20.03 -13.10 -7.70
CA TRP A 165 -20.44 -14.47 -8.01
C TRP A 165 -21.55 -14.94 -7.08
N GLU A 166 -21.46 -14.65 -5.78
CA GLU A 166 -22.49 -14.99 -4.80
C GLU A 166 -23.85 -14.39 -5.16
N GLU A 167 -23.87 -13.14 -5.65
CA GLU A 167 -25.10 -12.44 -6.02
C GLU A 167 -25.69 -12.93 -7.35
N TRP A 168 -24.84 -13.21 -8.36
CA TRP A 168 -25.29 -13.36 -9.75
C TRP A 168 -25.11 -14.75 -10.36
N SER A 169 -24.47 -15.70 -9.66
CA SER A 169 -24.23 -17.05 -10.17
C SER A 169 -25.00 -18.12 -9.41
N THR A 170 -25.06 -19.33 -9.97
CA THR A 170 -25.56 -20.50 -9.24
C THR A 170 -24.51 -20.96 -8.22
N GLU A 171 -24.96 -21.56 -7.11
CA GLU A 171 -24.06 -22.11 -6.08
C GLU A 171 -23.07 -23.14 -6.66
N GLU A 172 -23.53 -23.96 -7.61
CA GLU A 172 -22.69 -24.90 -8.34
C GLU A 172 -21.60 -24.18 -9.15
N SER A 173 -21.96 -23.15 -9.92
CA SER A 173 -20.99 -22.38 -10.72
C SER A 173 -19.97 -21.66 -9.85
N PHE A 174 -20.41 -21.10 -8.73
CA PHE A 174 -19.53 -20.41 -7.79
C PHE A 174 -18.56 -21.39 -7.12
N SER A 175 -19.04 -22.57 -6.71
CA SER A 175 -18.21 -23.61 -6.10
C SER A 175 -17.16 -24.12 -7.08
N LYS A 176 -17.57 -24.40 -8.33
CA LYS A 176 -16.67 -24.81 -9.40
C LYS A 176 -15.61 -23.74 -9.71
N MET A 177 -15.99 -22.47 -9.82
CA MET A 177 -15.04 -21.38 -10.07
C MET A 177 -14.00 -21.26 -8.96
N LYS A 178 -14.41 -21.42 -7.68
CA LYS A 178 -13.48 -21.42 -6.54
C LYS A 178 -12.50 -22.60 -6.61
N GLU A 179 -13.01 -23.80 -6.89
CA GLU A 179 -12.17 -24.99 -7.05
C GLU A 179 -11.14 -24.81 -8.18
N GLU A 180 -11.57 -24.37 -9.36
CA GLU A 180 -10.68 -24.09 -10.50
C GLU A 180 -9.62 -23.02 -10.16
N ARG A 181 -10.02 -21.98 -9.42
CA ARG A 181 -9.10 -20.93 -8.96
C ARG A 181 -8.06 -21.48 -7.99
N ASP A 182 -8.48 -22.28 -7.02
CA ASP A 182 -7.60 -22.84 -5.99
C ASP A 182 -6.63 -23.85 -6.60
N GLU A 183 -7.09 -24.71 -7.51
CA GLU A 183 -6.25 -25.63 -8.27
C GLU A 183 -5.19 -24.88 -9.10
N MET A 184 -5.61 -23.86 -9.86
CA MET A 184 -4.69 -23.07 -10.67
C MET A 184 -3.68 -22.29 -9.83
N GLN A 185 -4.09 -21.80 -8.66
CA GLN A 185 -3.18 -21.14 -7.72
C GLN A 185 -2.14 -22.12 -7.16
N ALA A 186 -2.58 -23.31 -6.74
CA ALA A 186 -1.68 -24.36 -6.26
C ALA A 186 -0.69 -24.81 -7.36
N GLU A 187 -1.17 -24.96 -8.60
CA GLU A 187 -0.29 -25.23 -9.74
C GLU A 187 0.72 -24.10 -9.97
N TRP A 188 0.29 -22.85 -9.89
CA TRP A 188 1.17 -21.70 -10.12
C TRP A 188 2.24 -21.59 -9.04
N GLU A 189 1.87 -21.81 -7.78
CA GLU A 189 2.83 -21.85 -6.67
C GLU A 189 3.88 -22.93 -6.86
N LEU A 190 3.47 -24.13 -7.31
CA LEU A 190 4.39 -25.19 -7.68
C LEU A 190 5.34 -24.72 -8.80
N ARG A 191 4.82 -24.12 -9.88
CA ARG A 191 5.64 -23.59 -10.99
C ARG A 191 6.69 -22.59 -10.50
N ILE A 192 6.30 -21.64 -9.64
CA ILE A 192 7.24 -20.67 -9.06
C ILE A 192 8.28 -21.37 -8.19
N SER A 193 7.88 -22.30 -7.32
CA SER A 193 8.84 -23.02 -6.48
C SER A 193 9.86 -23.84 -7.27
N GLN A 194 9.46 -24.38 -8.44
CA GLN A 194 10.34 -25.13 -9.34
C GLN A 194 11.42 -24.24 -9.98
N THR A 195 11.24 -22.91 -10.00
CA THR A 195 12.27 -21.98 -10.49
C THR A 195 13.44 -21.83 -9.52
N GLY A 196 13.29 -22.25 -8.25
CA GLY A 196 14.27 -21.99 -7.21
C GLY A 196 14.33 -20.53 -6.72
N HIS A 197 13.44 -19.67 -7.23
CA HIS A 197 13.39 -18.24 -6.93
C HIS A 197 12.04 -17.82 -6.32
N GLY A 198 12.09 -16.83 -5.43
CA GLY A 198 10.89 -16.15 -4.95
C GLY A 198 10.36 -15.12 -5.96
N ARG A 199 9.10 -14.70 -5.78
CA ARG A 199 8.44 -13.67 -6.63
C ARG A 199 9.17 -12.31 -6.70
N ARG A 200 10.11 -12.04 -5.80
CA ARG A 200 10.91 -10.80 -5.76
C ARG A 200 12.26 -10.94 -6.46
N GLU A 201 12.65 -12.18 -6.74
CA GLU A 201 13.93 -12.56 -7.35
C GLU A 201 13.76 -12.87 -8.85
N LEU A 202 12.55 -13.31 -9.24
CA LEU A 202 12.06 -13.37 -10.62
C LEU A 202 11.73 -11.98 -11.16
#